data_AF-A0A0P0ND12-F1
#
_entry.id   AF-A0A0P0ND12-F1
#
_cell.length_a   1.000
_cell.length_b   1.000
_cell.length_c   1.000
_cell.angle_alpha   90.00
_cell.angle_beta   90.00
_cell.angle_gamma   90.00
#
_symmetry.space_group_name_H-M   'P 1'
#
loop_
_entity.id
_entity.type
_entity.pdbx_description
1 polymer ?
#
loop_
_entity_poly.entity_id
_entity_poly.type
_entity_poly.pdbx_seq_one_letter_code
_entity_poly.pdbx_strand_id
1 'polypeptide(L)'
;MKTKKPIFPTIPLDFKIACATYQLPIPEVLQLFIDHVSFYDSLSQKSEDIYRCATNTLLNYSLSIHRESGSAFIKNREPILRYIREIIKISVTPDLAPSRKRKMCAPLVKKIFAFIERSRTQNTTLVMEDGKTLQLKMDFCLLCELHNCSPEEYLQHFMSQISLAIVHANVGLKRVVENQAMGFFYKVLNISKELPSNSAHRTLQVQFIDQIQELHLWLFIIRDYEQRVNKYQEIYYSYYQRLLAIN
;
A
#
# COMPACT_ATOMS: atom_id res chain seq x y z
N MET A 1 -34.15 1.28 -5.68
CA MET A 1 -32.98 0.67 -5.01
C MET A 1 -32.20 1.77 -4.31
N LYS A 2 -32.07 1.73 -2.97
CA LYS A 2 -31.26 2.71 -2.24
C LYS A 2 -29.79 2.40 -2.52
N THR A 3 -29.10 3.28 -3.25
CA THR A 3 -27.64 3.25 -3.41
C THR A 3 -27.01 3.47 -2.03
N LYS A 4 -26.67 2.39 -1.32
CA LYS A 4 -25.77 2.49 -0.17
C LYS A 4 -24.49 3.13 -0.69
N LYS A 5 -24.19 4.36 -0.24
CA LYS A 5 -22.88 4.96 -0.49
C LYS A 5 -21.83 3.96 -0.01
N PRO A 6 -20.83 3.59 -0.83
CA PRO A 6 -19.73 2.77 -0.37
C PRO A 6 -19.11 3.46 0.84
N ILE A 7 -19.08 2.77 1.97
CA ILE A 7 -18.49 3.26 3.22
C ILE A 7 -17.01 2.97 3.11
N PHE A 8 -16.18 4.03 3.13
CA PHE A 8 -14.74 3.88 3.19
C PHE A 8 -14.35 3.11 4.46
N PRO A 9 -13.41 2.15 4.39
CA PRO A 9 -13.11 1.31 5.54
C PRO A 9 -12.41 2.12 6.65
N THR A 10 -12.65 1.72 7.90
CA THR A 10 -12.04 2.36 9.07
C THR A 10 -10.53 2.27 9.00
N ILE A 11 -9.87 3.43 8.93
CA ILE A 11 -8.42 3.52 8.84
C ILE A 11 -7.78 2.95 10.12
N PRO A 12 -6.91 1.92 10.03
CA PRO A 12 -6.21 1.33 11.18
C PRO A 12 -5.38 2.35 11.97
N LEU A 13 -5.36 2.21 13.30
CA LEU A 13 -4.62 3.11 14.19
C LEU A 13 -3.11 3.10 13.90
N ASP A 14 -2.50 1.93 13.72
CA ASP A 14 -1.07 1.81 13.41
C ASP A 14 -0.69 2.55 12.12
N PHE A 15 -1.56 2.53 11.12
CA PHE A 15 -1.36 3.30 9.89
C PHE A 15 -1.48 4.80 10.12
N LYS A 16 -2.48 5.27 10.91
CA LYS A 16 -2.59 6.68 11.31
C LYS A 16 -1.35 7.17 12.04
N ILE A 17 -0.86 6.36 12.99
CA ILE A 17 0.37 6.62 13.75
C ILE A 17 1.56 6.71 12.80
N ALA A 18 1.72 5.77 11.86
CA ALA A 18 2.82 5.77 10.91
C ALA A 18 2.81 7.02 10.03
N CYS A 19 1.65 7.35 9.44
CA CYS A 19 1.46 8.57 8.66
C CYS A 19 1.78 9.83 9.48
N ALA A 20 1.24 9.96 10.68
CA ALA A 20 1.47 11.12 11.54
C ALA A 20 2.94 11.24 11.98
N THR A 21 3.59 10.12 12.28
CA THR A 21 5.01 10.08 12.69
C THR A 21 5.91 10.71 11.65
N TYR A 22 5.61 10.48 10.38
CA TYR A 22 6.37 11.00 9.25
C TYR A 22 5.67 12.18 8.54
N GLN A 23 4.64 12.77 9.15
CA GLN A 23 3.90 13.92 8.62
C GLN A 23 3.35 13.70 7.20
N LEU A 24 2.97 12.47 6.88
CA LEU A 24 2.37 12.11 5.61
C LEU A 24 0.85 12.22 5.67
N PRO A 25 0.19 13.00 4.79
CA PRO A 25 -1.25 13.00 4.69
C PRO A 25 -1.75 11.63 4.21
N ILE A 26 -2.62 10.99 5.01
CA ILE A 26 -3.23 9.68 4.69
C ILE A 26 -3.78 9.62 3.26
N PRO A 27 -4.58 10.59 2.77
CA PRO A 27 -5.13 10.55 1.41
C PRO A 27 -4.04 10.53 0.33
N GLU A 28 -2.92 11.22 0.55
CA GLU A 28 -1.80 11.26 -0.40
C GLU A 28 -1.08 9.92 -0.44
N VAL A 29 -0.84 9.29 0.71
CA VAL A 29 -0.24 7.95 0.76
C VAL A 29 -1.12 6.93 0.05
N LEU A 30 -2.45 6.98 0.27
CA LEU A 30 -3.39 6.08 -0.40
C LEU A 30 -3.48 6.35 -1.89
N GLN A 31 -3.50 7.61 -2.32
CA GLN A 31 -3.50 7.95 -3.74
C GLN A 31 -2.20 7.51 -4.42
N LEU A 32 -1.04 7.73 -3.77
CA LEU A 32 0.24 7.23 -4.26
C LEU A 32 0.23 5.70 -4.36
N PHE A 33 -0.34 4.99 -3.39
CA PHE A 33 -0.46 3.54 -3.46
C PHE A 33 -1.27 3.12 -4.69
N ILE A 34 -2.44 3.72 -4.91
CA ILE A 34 -3.28 3.46 -6.09
C ILE A 34 -2.53 3.75 -7.39
N ASP A 35 -1.81 4.87 -7.46
CA ASP A 35 -1.08 5.31 -8.65
C ASP A 35 0.12 4.44 -9.00
N HIS A 36 0.66 3.70 -8.03
CA HIS A 36 1.80 2.81 -8.20
C HIS A 36 1.41 1.33 -8.33
N VAL A 37 0.13 0.99 -8.29
CA VAL A 37 -0.32 -0.34 -8.67
C VAL A 37 -0.26 -0.50 -10.18
N SER A 38 0.33 -1.60 -10.66
CA SER A 38 0.64 -1.82 -12.07
C SER A 38 0.31 -3.25 -12.49
N PHE A 39 -0.53 -3.39 -13.50
CA PHE A 39 -0.87 -4.73 -14.04
C PHE A 39 0.32 -5.37 -14.77
N TYR A 40 1.22 -4.55 -15.30
CA TYR A 40 2.48 -5.06 -15.83
C TYR A 40 3.34 -5.68 -14.72
N ASP A 41 3.45 -5.01 -13.57
CA ASP A 41 4.30 -5.47 -12.47
C ASP A 41 3.75 -6.76 -11.84
N SER A 42 2.43 -7.01 -11.91
CA SER A 42 1.84 -8.28 -11.46
C SER A 42 2.22 -9.49 -12.32
N LEU A 43 2.74 -9.26 -13.53
CA LEU A 43 3.17 -10.30 -14.47
C LEU A 43 4.70 -10.32 -14.67
N SER A 44 5.45 -9.47 -13.95
CA SER A 44 6.88 -9.30 -14.15
C SER A 44 7.68 -9.76 -12.93
N GLN A 45 8.87 -10.32 -13.14
CA GLN A 45 9.69 -10.89 -12.06
C GLN A 45 10.82 -9.98 -11.54
N LYS A 46 11.06 -8.79 -12.12
CA LYS A 46 12.41 -8.17 -12.06
C LYS A 46 12.55 -6.73 -11.51
N SER A 47 11.54 -6.12 -10.89
CA SER A 47 11.63 -4.71 -10.46
C SER A 47 11.59 -4.51 -8.93
N GLU A 48 12.70 -4.24 -8.23
CA GLU A 48 12.63 -3.84 -6.78
C GLU A 48 12.16 -2.39 -6.56
N ASP A 49 11.27 -1.89 -7.43
CA ASP A 49 10.79 -0.53 -7.40
C ASP A 49 9.49 -0.37 -6.59
N ILE A 50 9.06 0.89 -6.45
CA ILE A 50 7.85 1.24 -5.71
C ILE A 50 6.58 0.60 -6.28
N TYR A 51 6.54 0.37 -7.60
CA TYR A 51 5.37 -0.23 -8.25
C TYR A 51 5.22 -1.71 -7.89
N ARG A 52 6.33 -2.45 -7.83
CA ARG A 52 6.31 -3.85 -7.39
C ARG A 52 5.88 -3.97 -5.94
N CYS A 53 6.35 -3.11 -5.04
CA CYS A 53 5.91 -3.14 -3.64
C CYS A 53 4.39 -2.93 -3.53
N ALA A 54 3.85 -1.92 -4.24
CA ALA A 54 2.41 -1.67 -4.25
C ALA A 54 1.63 -2.86 -4.82
N THR A 55 2.07 -3.38 -5.97
CA THR A 55 1.38 -4.46 -6.69
C THR A 55 1.44 -5.78 -5.93
N ASN A 56 2.61 -6.16 -5.39
CA ASN A 56 2.76 -7.41 -4.62
C ASN A 56 1.96 -7.39 -3.32
N THR A 57 1.75 -6.22 -2.72
CA THR A 57 0.83 -6.10 -1.57
C THR A 57 -0.56 -6.62 -1.93
N LEU A 58 -1.08 -6.26 -3.11
CA LEU A 58 -2.40 -6.74 -3.57
C LEU A 58 -2.40 -8.22 -3.93
N LEU A 59 -1.32 -8.71 -4.55
CA LEU A 59 -1.19 -10.11 -4.93
C LEU A 59 -1.13 -11.04 -3.72
N ASN A 60 -0.40 -10.65 -2.67
CA ASN A 60 -0.33 -11.42 -1.44
C ASN A 60 -1.72 -11.55 -0.79
N TYR A 61 -2.52 -10.48 -0.81
CA TYR A 61 -3.89 -10.53 -0.33
C TYR A 61 -4.78 -11.44 -1.18
N SER A 62 -4.76 -11.28 -2.51
CA SER A 62 -5.62 -12.08 -3.39
C SER A 62 -5.33 -13.59 -3.29
N LEU A 63 -4.06 -13.97 -3.14
CA LEU A 63 -3.65 -15.36 -2.93
C LEU A 63 -4.17 -15.93 -1.61
N SER A 64 -4.30 -15.11 -0.55
CA SER A 64 -4.76 -15.58 0.77
C SER A 64 -6.27 -15.89 0.82
N ILE A 65 -7.09 -15.16 0.07
CA ILE A 65 -8.55 -15.20 0.17
C ILE A 65 -9.23 -16.20 -0.80
N HIS A 66 -8.47 -16.88 -1.67
CA HIS A 66 -8.91 -17.95 -2.58
C HIS A 66 -10.29 -17.68 -3.25
N ARG A 67 -10.45 -16.51 -3.87
CA ARG A 67 -11.69 -16.18 -4.57
C ARG A 67 -11.67 -16.70 -6.01
N GLU A 68 -12.81 -17.21 -6.46
CA GLU A 68 -13.00 -17.54 -7.88
C GLU A 68 -12.84 -16.27 -8.74
N SER A 69 -12.20 -16.42 -9.89
CA SER A 69 -12.03 -15.34 -10.87
C SER A 69 -13.38 -14.73 -11.24
N GLY A 70 -13.43 -13.41 -11.41
CA GLY A 70 -14.65 -12.72 -11.79
C GLY A 70 -15.27 -13.31 -13.06
N SER A 71 -16.59 -13.50 -13.06
CA SER A 71 -17.36 -14.09 -14.17
C SER A 71 -17.16 -13.37 -15.52
N ALA A 72 -16.81 -12.09 -15.47
CA ALA A 72 -16.47 -11.26 -16.61
C ALA A 72 -15.18 -11.69 -17.34
N PHE A 73 -14.17 -12.12 -16.59
CA PHE A 73 -12.91 -12.64 -17.17
C PHE A 73 -13.15 -13.93 -17.95
N ILE A 74 -14.09 -14.76 -17.48
CA ILE A 74 -14.40 -16.05 -18.11
C ILE A 74 -15.00 -15.86 -19.52
N LYS A 75 -15.87 -14.86 -19.71
CA LYS A 75 -16.55 -14.61 -21.00
C LYS A 75 -15.61 -14.09 -22.10
N ASN A 76 -14.64 -13.25 -21.74
CA ASN A 76 -13.69 -12.63 -22.70
C ASN A 76 -12.27 -13.20 -22.56
N ARG A 77 -12.16 -14.44 -22.09
CA ARG A 77 -10.87 -15.05 -21.72
C ARG A 77 -9.88 -15.07 -22.88
N GLU A 78 -10.29 -15.52 -24.06
CA GLU A 78 -9.42 -15.70 -25.23
C GLU A 78 -8.73 -14.39 -25.68
N PRO A 79 -9.46 -13.28 -25.94
CA PRO A 79 -8.83 -12.02 -26.31
C PRO A 79 -7.98 -11.43 -25.18
N ILE A 80 -8.39 -11.60 -23.92
CA ILE A 80 -7.60 -11.12 -22.76
C ILE A 80 -6.27 -11.88 -22.66
N LEU A 81 -6.29 -13.21 -22.81
CA LEU A 81 -5.09 -14.05 -22.75
C LEU A 81 -4.08 -13.68 -23.84
N ARG A 82 -4.55 -13.30 -25.04
CA ARG A 82 -3.65 -12.80 -26.10
C ARG A 82 -2.85 -11.59 -25.62
N TYR A 83 -3.50 -10.59 -25.03
CA TYR A 83 -2.80 -9.40 -24.55
C TYR A 83 -1.90 -9.69 -23.33
N ILE A 84 -2.33 -10.58 -22.43
CA ILE A 84 -1.49 -11.03 -21.31
C ILE A 84 -0.19 -11.68 -21.83
N ARG A 85 -0.28 -12.55 -22.84
CA ARG A 85 0.90 -13.16 -23.47
C ARG A 85 1.83 -12.11 -24.09
N GLU A 86 1.28 -11.09 -24.73
CA GLU A 86 2.07 -9.96 -25.27
C GLU A 86 2.77 -9.17 -24.15
N ILE A 87 2.08 -8.90 -23.02
CA ILE A 87 2.67 -8.23 -21.85
C ILE A 87 3.81 -9.07 -21.26
N ILE A 88 3.63 -10.39 -21.12
CA ILE A 88 4.68 -11.30 -20.64
C ILE A 88 5.89 -11.29 -21.61
N LYS A 89 5.65 -11.28 -22.92
CA LYS A 89 6.73 -11.18 -23.92
C LYS A 89 7.53 -9.88 -23.75
N ILE A 90 6.86 -8.76 -23.49
CA ILE A 90 7.52 -7.47 -23.20
C ILE A 90 8.29 -7.54 -21.87
N SER A 91 7.73 -8.19 -20.84
CA SER A 91 8.34 -8.26 -19.51
C SER A 91 9.69 -8.99 -19.51
N VAL A 92 9.83 -10.03 -20.33
CA VAL A 92 11.07 -10.81 -20.47
C VAL A 92 12.07 -10.23 -21.46
N THR A 93 11.72 -9.18 -22.21
CA THR A 93 12.64 -8.57 -23.19
C THR A 93 13.87 -7.99 -22.48
N PRO A 94 15.10 -8.39 -22.84
CA PRO A 94 16.32 -7.89 -22.21
C PRO A 94 16.54 -6.40 -22.50
N ASP A 95 17.37 -5.73 -21.68
CA ASP A 95 17.88 -4.37 -21.89
C ASP A 95 16.85 -3.22 -21.93
N LEU A 96 15.56 -3.53 -21.78
CA LEU A 96 14.52 -2.52 -21.61
C LEU A 96 14.32 -2.20 -20.13
N ALA A 97 14.46 -0.91 -19.78
CA ALA A 97 14.17 -0.41 -18.45
C ALA A 97 12.69 -0.69 -18.06
N PRO A 98 12.40 -1.02 -16.78
CA PRO A 98 11.03 -1.31 -16.32
C PRO A 98 10.03 -0.20 -16.64
N SER A 99 10.42 1.08 -16.52
CA SER A 99 9.57 2.23 -16.87
C SER A 99 9.16 2.24 -18.34
N ARG A 100 10.07 1.87 -19.26
CA ARG A 100 9.80 1.76 -20.69
C ARG A 100 8.89 0.56 -20.98
N LYS A 101 9.11 -0.57 -20.32
CA LYS A 101 8.23 -1.75 -20.42
C LYS A 101 6.81 -1.45 -19.96
N ARG A 102 6.63 -0.79 -18.80
CA ARG A 102 5.34 -0.30 -18.32
C ARG A 102 4.64 0.56 -19.39
N LYS A 103 5.35 1.54 -19.95
CA LYS A 103 4.81 2.42 -21.01
C LYS A 103 4.38 1.65 -22.26
N MET A 104 5.14 0.63 -22.66
CA MET A 104 4.79 -0.23 -23.80
C MET A 104 3.59 -1.13 -23.52
N CYS A 105 3.40 -1.56 -22.28
CA CYS A 105 2.27 -2.39 -21.87
C CYS A 105 0.98 -1.60 -21.66
N ALA A 106 1.03 -0.31 -21.34
CA ALA A 106 -0.15 0.51 -21.04
C ALA A 106 -1.28 0.43 -22.10
N PRO A 107 -1.01 0.46 -23.42
CA PRO A 107 -2.05 0.26 -24.43
C PRO A 107 -2.70 -1.13 -24.38
N LEU A 108 -1.93 -2.17 -24.05
CA LEU A 108 -2.42 -3.55 -23.90
C LEU A 108 -3.30 -3.67 -22.66
N VAL A 109 -2.89 -3.07 -21.54
CA VAL A 109 -3.69 -3.00 -20.31
C VAL A 109 -5.01 -2.31 -20.58
N LYS A 110 -5.01 -1.19 -21.31
CA LYS A 110 -6.24 -0.49 -21.71
C LYS A 110 -7.19 -1.37 -22.52
N LYS A 111 -6.65 -2.19 -23.44
CA LYS A 111 -7.47 -3.15 -24.20
C LYS A 111 -8.07 -4.20 -23.28
N ILE A 112 -7.28 -4.81 -22.39
CA ILE A 112 -7.76 -5.79 -21.41
C ILE A 112 -8.88 -5.17 -20.56
N PHE A 113 -8.67 -3.97 -20.03
CA PHE A 113 -9.65 -3.28 -19.21
C PHE A 113 -10.99 -3.04 -19.93
N ALA A 114 -10.96 -2.77 -21.24
CA ALA A 114 -12.18 -2.62 -22.04
C ALA A 114 -12.98 -3.91 -22.22
N PHE A 115 -12.36 -5.09 -22.07
CA PHE A 115 -13.04 -6.38 -22.15
C PHE A 115 -13.64 -6.85 -20.83
N ILE A 116 -13.29 -6.22 -19.71
CA ILE A 116 -13.73 -6.63 -18.38
C ILE A 116 -14.97 -5.85 -18.00
N GLU A 117 -16.03 -6.58 -17.64
CA GLU A 117 -17.21 -5.99 -17.01
C GLU A 117 -16.86 -5.53 -15.60
N ARG A 118 -17.14 -4.25 -15.31
CA ARG A 118 -16.79 -3.62 -14.03
C ARG A 118 -17.91 -3.86 -13.03
N SER A 119 -17.69 -4.82 -12.14
CA SER A 119 -18.63 -5.17 -11.08
C SER A 119 -18.23 -4.56 -9.74
N ARG A 120 -16.93 -4.48 -9.46
CA ARG A 120 -16.34 -3.96 -8.21
C ARG A 120 -15.96 -2.49 -8.31
N THR A 121 -15.70 -1.99 -9.52
CA THR A 121 -15.11 -0.67 -9.79
C THR A 121 -15.96 0.18 -10.73
N GLN A 122 -17.29 0.08 -10.58
CA GLN A 122 -18.24 0.89 -11.34
C GLN A 122 -18.02 2.39 -11.11
N ASN A 123 -17.74 2.77 -9.86
CA ASN A 123 -17.31 4.11 -9.51
C ASN A 123 -15.79 4.17 -9.48
N THR A 124 -15.20 5.09 -10.23
CA THR A 124 -13.74 5.31 -10.27
C THR A 124 -13.27 6.27 -9.18
N THR A 125 -14.17 6.75 -8.33
CA THR A 125 -13.85 7.68 -7.24
C THR A 125 -14.34 7.12 -5.92
N LEU A 126 -13.43 6.97 -4.96
CA LEU A 126 -13.78 6.65 -3.57
C LEU A 126 -13.82 7.94 -2.75
N VAL A 127 -14.85 8.08 -1.91
CA VAL A 127 -14.98 9.23 -1.00
C VAL A 127 -14.60 8.78 0.40
N MET A 128 -13.61 9.44 0.99
CA MET A 128 -13.16 9.23 2.36
C MET A 128 -14.13 9.91 3.35
N GLU A 129 -14.06 9.53 4.63
CA GLU A 129 -14.92 10.09 5.68
C GLU A 129 -14.76 11.62 5.84
N ASP A 130 -13.55 12.14 5.59
CA ASP A 130 -13.24 13.58 5.63
C ASP A 130 -13.67 14.34 4.36
N GLY A 131 -14.38 13.68 3.45
CA GLY A 131 -14.86 14.25 2.19
C GLY A 131 -13.81 14.31 1.09
N LYS A 132 -12.55 13.94 1.36
CA LYS A 132 -11.53 13.84 0.31
C LYS A 132 -11.81 12.65 -0.60
N THR A 133 -11.32 12.73 -1.83
CA THR A 133 -11.60 11.72 -2.86
C THR A 133 -10.32 11.06 -3.34
N LEU A 134 -10.34 9.73 -3.46
CA LEU A 134 -9.30 8.96 -4.12
C LEU A 134 -9.75 8.59 -5.53
N GLN A 135 -8.86 8.77 -6.50
CA GLN A 135 -9.10 8.43 -7.90
C GLN A 135 -8.51 7.06 -8.21
N LEU A 136 -9.37 6.10 -8.55
CA LEU A 136 -8.99 4.74 -8.88
C LEU A 136 -8.41 4.69 -10.30
N LYS A 137 -7.12 4.34 -10.39
CA LYS A 137 -6.45 4.15 -11.68
C LYS A 137 -6.87 2.84 -12.34
N MET A 138 -6.75 2.81 -13.66
CA MET A 138 -7.13 1.67 -14.50
C MET A 138 -6.48 0.36 -14.05
N ASP A 139 -5.18 0.37 -13.78
CA ASP A 139 -4.44 -0.83 -13.34
C ASP A 139 -4.93 -1.34 -11.98
N PHE A 140 -5.21 -0.43 -11.05
CA PHE A 140 -5.79 -0.76 -9.74
C PHE A 140 -7.19 -1.38 -9.91
N CYS A 141 -8.06 -0.75 -10.71
CA CYS A 141 -9.39 -1.27 -11.00
C CYS A 141 -9.33 -2.64 -11.68
N LEU A 142 -8.43 -2.80 -12.63
CA LEU A 142 -8.22 -4.06 -13.34
C LEU A 142 -7.90 -5.20 -12.38
N LEU A 143 -6.96 -4.99 -11.46
CA LEU A 143 -6.62 -6.01 -10.46
C LEU A 143 -7.78 -6.28 -9.48
N CYS A 144 -8.55 -5.25 -9.10
CA CYS A 144 -9.76 -5.44 -8.30
C CYS A 144 -10.76 -6.38 -8.98
N GLU A 145 -11.05 -6.16 -10.28
CA GLU A 145 -11.99 -7.01 -11.02
C GLU A 145 -11.45 -8.42 -11.24
N LEU A 146 -10.17 -8.57 -11.58
CA LEU A 146 -9.56 -9.88 -11.84
C LEU A 146 -9.53 -10.77 -10.59
N HIS A 147 -9.23 -10.17 -9.44
CA HIS A 147 -9.18 -10.88 -8.16
C HIS A 147 -10.51 -10.86 -7.40
N ASN A 148 -11.57 -10.32 -8.00
CA ASN A 148 -12.90 -10.21 -7.39
C ASN A 148 -12.86 -9.56 -5.98
N CYS A 149 -12.10 -8.47 -5.88
CA CYS A 149 -11.90 -7.68 -4.67
C CYS A 149 -12.41 -6.26 -4.87
N SER A 150 -13.00 -5.68 -3.83
CA SER A 150 -13.36 -4.27 -3.83
C SER A 150 -12.13 -3.39 -3.60
N PRO A 151 -12.12 -2.15 -4.13
CA PRO A 151 -11.10 -1.16 -3.83
C PRO A 151 -10.88 -0.95 -2.33
N GLU A 152 -11.96 -0.94 -1.55
CA GLU A 152 -11.97 -0.77 -0.10
C GLU A 152 -11.24 -1.91 0.61
N GLU A 153 -11.48 -3.17 0.21
CA GLU A 153 -10.77 -4.33 0.76
C GLU A 153 -9.26 -4.24 0.52
N TYR A 154 -8.84 -3.81 -0.67
CA TYR A 154 -7.44 -3.63 -1.03
C TYR A 154 -6.76 -2.51 -0.23
N LEU A 155 -7.42 -1.37 -0.11
CA LEU A 155 -6.90 -0.27 0.70
C LEU A 155 -6.85 -0.66 2.18
N GLN A 156 -7.88 -1.33 2.69
CA GLN A 156 -7.88 -1.83 4.07
C GLN A 156 -6.74 -2.82 4.31
N HIS A 157 -6.52 -3.76 3.39
CA HIS A 157 -5.40 -4.68 3.47
C HIS A 157 -4.07 -3.93 3.50
N PHE A 158 -3.80 -3.05 2.54
CA PHE A 158 -2.58 -2.25 2.50
C PHE A 158 -2.34 -1.50 3.82
N MET A 159 -3.33 -0.78 4.32
CA MET A 159 -3.20 -0.04 5.59
C MET A 159 -2.95 -0.96 6.78
N SER A 160 -3.60 -2.13 6.83
CA SER A 160 -3.43 -3.09 7.93
C SER A 160 -2.03 -3.69 8.04
N GLN A 161 -1.26 -3.66 6.96
CA GLN A 161 0.10 -4.20 6.91
C GLN A 161 1.16 -3.19 7.37
N ILE A 162 0.79 -1.95 7.66
CA ILE A 162 1.74 -0.90 8.04
C ILE A 162 1.70 -0.71 9.56
N SER A 163 2.79 -1.10 10.23
CA SER A 163 2.98 -0.90 11.67
C SER A 163 4.46 -0.70 11.99
N LEU A 164 4.81 0.49 12.48
CA LEU A 164 6.20 0.80 12.85
C LEU A 164 6.68 -0.06 14.02
N ALA A 165 5.79 -0.37 14.97
CA ALA A 165 6.11 -1.19 16.12
C ALA A 165 6.50 -2.62 15.72
N ILE A 166 5.73 -3.24 14.82
CA ILE A 166 6.05 -4.58 14.29
C ILE A 166 7.38 -4.58 13.56
N VAL A 167 7.63 -3.56 12.73
CA VAL A 167 8.88 -3.47 11.97
C VAL A 167 10.08 -3.31 12.89
N HIS A 168 10.02 -2.38 13.85
CA HIS A 168 11.13 -2.16 14.78
C HIS A 168 11.38 -3.33 15.73
N ALA A 169 10.33 -4.06 16.13
CA ALA A 169 10.49 -5.31 16.88
C ALA A 169 11.22 -6.37 16.06
N ASN A 170 10.85 -6.57 14.79
CA ASN A 170 11.52 -7.52 13.90
C ASN A 170 12.98 -7.14 13.63
N VAL A 171 13.25 -5.87 13.29
CA VAL A 171 14.61 -5.35 13.07
C VAL A 171 15.48 -5.57 14.31
N GLY A 172 14.96 -5.20 15.49
CA GLY A 172 15.69 -5.37 16.73
C GLY A 172 15.95 -6.83 17.12
N LEU A 173 15.14 -7.78 16.63
CA LEU A 173 15.36 -9.24 16.79
C LEU A 173 16.16 -9.85 15.64
N LYS A 174 16.59 -9.06 14.66
CA LYS A 174 17.24 -9.52 13.41
C LYS A 174 16.38 -10.54 12.65
N ARG A 175 15.04 -10.40 12.72
CA ARG A 175 14.09 -11.20 11.94
C ARG A 175 13.84 -10.52 10.61
N VAL A 176 14.12 -11.22 9.52
CA VAL A 176 13.81 -10.75 8.17
C VAL A 176 12.40 -11.21 7.84
N VAL A 177 11.45 -10.28 7.87
CA VAL A 177 10.05 -10.51 7.46
C VAL A 177 9.77 -9.60 6.29
N GLU A 178 9.52 -10.18 5.13
CA GLU A 178 9.16 -9.40 3.95
C GLU A 178 7.75 -8.81 4.12
N ASN A 179 7.67 -7.48 4.04
CA ASN A 179 6.40 -6.75 4.05
C ASN A 179 6.40 -5.73 2.91
N GLN A 180 5.69 -6.06 1.84
CA GLN A 180 5.66 -5.25 0.62
C GLN A 180 4.93 -3.93 0.83
N ALA A 181 3.90 -3.89 1.69
CA ALA A 181 3.18 -2.66 2.01
C ALA A 181 4.08 -1.69 2.77
N MET A 182 4.86 -2.21 3.73
CA MET A 182 5.83 -1.41 4.46
C MET A 182 6.99 -0.97 3.56
N GLY A 183 7.46 -1.83 2.66
CA GLY A 183 8.46 -1.48 1.65
C GLY A 183 7.99 -0.35 0.74
N PHE A 184 6.71 -0.37 0.32
CA PHE A 184 6.08 0.74 -0.40
C PHE A 184 6.07 2.02 0.45
N PHE A 185 5.61 1.93 1.71
CA PHE A 185 5.54 3.07 2.61
C PHE A 185 6.90 3.74 2.82
N TYR A 186 7.98 2.97 3.03
CA TYR A 186 9.33 3.51 3.13
C TYR A 186 9.82 4.19 1.83
N LYS A 187 9.42 3.68 0.66
CA LYS A 187 9.72 4.33 -0.63
C LYS A 187 8.97 5.66 -0.79
N VAL A 188 7.73 5.75 -0.30
CA VAL A 188 6.97 7.03 -0.25
C VAL A 188 7.70 8.06 0.60
N LEU A 189 8.20 7.68 1.77
CA LEU A 189 8.99 8.59 2.64
C LEU A 189 10.20 9.21 1.93
N ASN A 190 10.87 8.44 1.07
CA ASN A 190 12.02 8.93 0.32
C ASN A 190 11.65 9.96 -0.76
N ILE A 191 10.38 9.96 -1.21
CA ILE A 191 9.84 10.89 -2.20
C ILE A 191 9.32 12.16 -1.49
N SER A 192 8.60 11.98 -0.38
CA SER A 192 7.93 13.04 0.39
C SER A 192 8.85 13.71 1.42
N LYS A 193 10.05 14.17 1.01
CA LYS A 193 11.02 14.83 1.91
C LYS A 193 10.58 16.25 2.29
N GLU A 194 9.57 16.36 3.12
CA GLU A 194 9.22 17.61 3.79
C GLU A 194 9.77 17.58 5.22
N LEU A 195 10.50 18.63 5.60
CA LEU A 195 10.97 18.82 6.97
C LEU A 195 9.86 19.46 7.81
N PRO A 196 9.76 19.13 9.11
CA PRO A 196 8.80 19.79 9.99
C PRO A 196 8.97 21.31 9.93
N SER A 197 7.89 22.02 9.56
CA SER A 197 7.92 23.47 9.40
C SER A 197 7.80 24.22 10.74
N ASN A 198 7.15 23.61 11.75
CA ASN A 198 6.88 24.22 13.06
C ASN A 198 7.91 23.80 14.14
N SER A 199 8.35 24.76 14.96
CA SER A 199 9.26 24.55 16.09
C SER A 199 8.72 23.58 17.15
N ALA A 200 7.42 23.63 17.47
CA ALA A 200 6.80 22.73 18.44
C ALA A 200 6.85 21.26 17.98
N HIS A 201 6.58 21.02 16.70
CA HIS A 201 6.70 19.69 16.08
C HIS A 201 8.14 19.17 16.12
N ARG A 202 9.13 20.04 15.86
CA ARG A 202 10.55 19.67 15.95
C ARG A 202 10.95 19.27 17.37
N THR A 203 10.55 20.05 18.38
CA THR A 203 10.85 19.72 19.79
C THR A 203 10.24 18.38 20.18
N LEU A 204 8.98 18.14 19.79
CA LEU A 204 8.30 16.88 20.06
C LEU A 204 8.98 15.71 19.33
N GLN A 205 9.42 15.90 18.10
CA GLN A 205 10.15 14.89 17.32
C GLN A 205 11.51 14.55 17.94
N VAL A 206 12.27 15.53 18.43
CA VAL A 206 13.54 15.30 19.14
C VAL A 206 13.32 14.45 20.38
N GLN A 207 12.36 14.82 21.23
CA GLN A 207 12.03 14.05 22.43
C GLN A 207 11.59 12.62 22.10
N PHE A 208 10.85 12.44 21.01
CA PHE A 208 10.46 11.11 20.55
C PHE A 208 11.65 10.27 20.08
N ILE A 209 12.59 10.88 19.36
CA ILE A 209 13.83 10.20 18.94
C ILE A 209 14.61 9.74 20.17
N ASP A 210 14.76 10.59 21.18
CA ASP A 210 15.45 10.25 22.44
C ASP A 210 14.77 9.06 23.13
N GLN A 211 13.44 9.08 23.25
CA GLN A 211 12.66 7.98 23.83
C GLN A 211 12.81 6.66 23.08
N ILE A 212 12.82 6.69 21.74
CA ILE A 212 13.03 5.50 20.91
C ILE A 212 14.46 4.96 21.08
N GLN A 213 15.46 5.84 21.17
CA GLN A 213 16.85 5.44 21.39
C GLN A 213 17.03 4.78 22.77
N GLU A 214 16.45 5.36 23.83
CA GLU A 214 16.45 4.76 25.17
C GLU A 214 15.73 3.40 25.17
N LEU A 215 14.58 3.30 24.50
CA LEU A 215 13.87 2.04 24.36
C LEU A 215 14.72 0.97 23.66
N HIS A 216 15.46 1.34 22.61
CA HIS A 216 16.34 0.40 21.91
C HIS A 216 17.40 -0.19 22.84
N LEU A 217 17.95 0.61 23.77
CA LEU A 217 18.90 0.14 24.77
C LEU A 217 18.25 -0.86 25.73
N TRP A 218 17.03 -0.56 26.21
CA TRP A 218 16.30 -1.44 27.11
C TRP A 218 15.87 -2.76 26.44
N LEU A 219 15.35 -2.68 25.21
CA LEU A 219 14.92 -3.83 24.42
C LEU A 219 16.09 -4.65 23.83
N PHE A 220 17.35 -4.23 24.03
CA PHE A 220 18.51 -4.98 23.57
C PHE A 220 18.58 -6.37 24.22
N ILE A 221 18.20 -6.47 25.50
CA ILE A 221 18.24 -7.70 26.30
C ILE A 221 16.95 -8.51 26.12
N ILE A 222 15.82 -7.83 25.87
CA ILE A 222 14.51 -8.48 25.73
C ILE A 222 14.40 -9.15 24.36
N ARG A 223 14.26 -10.48 24.38
CA ARG A 223 14.15 -11.31 23.17
C ARG A 223 12.71 -11.69 22.82
N ASP A 224 11.77 -11.46 23.74
CA ASP A 224 10.36 -11.73 23.49
C ASP A 224 9.80 -10.78 22.43
N TYR A 225 9.08 -11.33 21.45
CA TYR A 225 8.58 -10.55 20.32
C TYR A 225 7.37 -9.69 20.70
N GLU A 226 6.40 -10.26 21.39
CA GLU A 226 5.16 -9.56 21.75
C GLU A 226 5.44 -8.41 22.72
N GLN A 227 6.29 -8.65 23.72
CA GLN A 227 6.73 -7.61 24.66
C GLN A 227 7.40 -6.45 23.94
N ARG A 228 8.23 -6.71 22.92
CA ARG A 228 8.85 -5.66 22.10
C ARG A 228 7.83 -4.89 21.29
N VAL A 229 6.90 -5.58 20.62
CA VAL A 229 5.84 -4.93 19.84
C VAL A 229 5.02 -4.01 20.74
N ASN A 230 4.56 -4.52 21.90
CA ASN A 230 3.75 -3.76 22.84
C ASN A 230 4.48 -2.49 23.33
N LYS A 231 5.78 -2.61 23.63
CA LYS A 231 6.60 -1.47 24.09
C LYS A 231 6.79 -0.40 23.02
N TYR A 232 7.02 -0.80 21.77
CA TYR A 232 7.01 0.15 20.67
C TYR A 232 5.64 0.78 20.48
N GLN A 233 4.55 -0.01 20.52
CA GLN A 233 3.18 0.50 20.37
C GLN A 233 2.85 1.57 21.42
N GLU A 234 3.20 1.34 22.69
CA GLU A 234 3.03 2.31 23.78
C GLU A 234 3.69 3.65 23.45
N ILE A 235 4.97 3.63 23.03
CA ILE A 235 5.74 4.85 22.74
C ILE A 235 5.19 5.56 21.49
N TYR A 236 4.91 4.81 20.42
CA TYR A 236 4.35 5.36 19.19
C TYR A 236 2.96 5.96 19.41
N TYR A 237 2.11 5.31 20.21
CA TYR A 237 0.79 5.80 20.54
C TYR A 237 0.85 7.06 21.40
N SER A 238 1.71 7.08 22.42
CA SER A 238 1.95 8.27 23.25
C SER A 238 2.41 9.46 22.41
N TYR A 239 3.37 9.24 21.50
CA TYR A 239 3.82 10.27 20.57
C TYR A 239 2.69 10.78 19.67
N TYR A 240 1.88 9.87 19.11
CA TYR A 240 0.73 10.23 18.29
C TYR A 240 -0.30 11.08 19.05
N GLN A 241 -0.63 10.72 20.29
CA GLN A 241 -1.52 11.53 21.13
C GLN A 241 -0.98 12.94 21.36
N ARG A 242 0.33 13.07 21.58
CA ARG A 242 0.99 14.38 21.75
C ARG A 242 0.98 15.19 20.46
N LEU A 243 1.14 14.55 19.30
CA LEU A 243 1.01 15.22 17.99
C LEU A 243 -0.40 15.77 17.77
N LEU A 244 -1.44 15.02 18.18
CA LEU A 244 -2.83 15.49 18.09
C LEU A 244 -3.12 16.67 19.03
N ALA A 245 -2.41 16.79 20.15
CA ALA A 245 -2.62 17.87 21.11
C ALA A 245 -2.00 19.22 20.67
N ILE A 246 -1.10 19.21 19.68
CA ILE A 246 -0.41 20.41 19.17
C ILE A 246 -0.87 20.82 17.77
N ASN A 247 -1.80 20.08 17.16
CA ASN A 247 -2.44 20.38 15.89
C ASN A 247 -3.83 20.96 16.13
#